data_AF-A0AAF0TPG4-F1
#
_entry.id   AF-A0AAF0TPG4-F1
#
_cell.length_a   1.000
_cell.length_b   1.000
_cell.length_c   1.000
_cell.angle_alpha   90.00
_cell.angle_beta   90.00
_cell.angle_gamma   90.00
#
_symmetry.space_group_name_H-M   'P 1'
#
loop_
_entity.id
_entity.type
_entity.pdbx_description
1 polymer ?
#
loop_
_entity_poly.entity_id
_entity_poly.type
_entity_poly.pdbx_seq_one_letter_code
_entity_poly.pdbx_strand_id
1 'polypeptide(L)'
;MDQAINCVSYVTVVPVLFRHSLRDTEDQNVTSLDHIFTVEPMEITSPSTDSEVSLALRVLEGCCLIHCESNVLAHQYKAIPVLMNILSTRGVLGQGACLDALIAIMLDSSANQADFEACNGIEEVAILIRDKQVDEKLRLKCGEFLLLLIGHVNGRERPPMATIHEDIRRFLGEKSASLIWAASQFGSTLDPEQRLTALQIQGRRVLESIDLY
;
A
#
# COMPACT_ATOMS: atom_id res chain seq x y z
N MET A 1 8.13 27.01 -31.88
CA MET A 1 9.37 26.99 -31.08
C MET A 1 9.03 26.16 -29.85
N ASP A 2 8.89 24.85 -30.08
CA ASP A 2 8.46 23.88 -29.08
C ASP A 2 9.66 23.51 -28.22
N GLN A 3 9.69 24.00 -26.99
CA GLN A 3 10.62 23.52 -26.00
C GLN A 3 10.15 22.14 -25.54
N ALA A 4 10.83 21.12 -26.06
CA ALA A 4 10.91 19.80 -25.49
C ALA A 4 11.48 19.90 -24.07
N ILE A 5 10.61 20.11 -23.09
CA ILE A 5 10.85 19.61 -21.75
C ILE A 5 10.63 18.11 -21.88
N ASN A 6 11.71 17.33 -21.82
CA ASN A 6 11.66 15.88 -21.67
C ASN A 6 10.90 15.55 -20.37
N CYS A 7 9.57 15.52 -20.44
CA CYS A 7 8.74 14.88 -19.43
C CYS A 7 9.11 13.40 -19.49
N VAL A 8 9.82 12.91 -18.47
CA VAL A 8 9.83 11.48 -18.15
C VAL A 8 8.35 11.09 -18.11
N SER A 9 7.90 10.28 -19.08
CA SER A 9 6.51 9.85 -19.09
C SER A 9 6.29 9.01 -17.83
N TYR A 10 5.27 9.33 -17.02
CA TYR A 10 4.97 8.58 -15.78
C TYR A 10 4.87 7.06 -16.01
N VAL A 11 4.45 6.69 -17.23
CA VAL A 11 4.44 5.33 -17.80
C VAL A 11 5.81 4.63 -17.76
N THR A 12 6.92 5.37 -17.88
CA THR A 12 8.29 4.81 -17.79
C THR A 12 8.82 4.69 -16.37
N VAL A 13 8.27 5.46 -15.42
CA VAL A 13 8.74 5.46 -14.03
C VAL A 13 8.33 4.18 -13.31
N VAL A 14 7.06 3.78 -13.44
CA VAL A 14 6.53 2.57 -12.76
C VAL A 14 7.39 1.32 -13.03
N PRO A 15 7.71 0.95 -14.29
CA PRO A 15 8.63 -0.14 -14.58
C PRO A 15 10.00 -0.03 -13.89
N VAL A 16 10.56 1.18 -13.82
CA VAL A 16 11.88 1.43 -13.20
C VAL A 16 11.81 1.18 -11.69
N LEU A 17 10.75 1.64 -11.02
CA LEU A 17 10.56 1.41 -9.59
C LEU A 17 10.54 -0.08 -9.26
N PHE A 18 9.76 -0.88 -9.99
CA PHE A 18 9.68 -2.32 -9.77
C PHE A 18 10.96 -3.08 -10.14
N ARG A 19 11.74 -2.59 -11.10
CA ARG A 19 13.02 -3.22 -11.47
C ARG A 19 14.17 -2.89 -10.54
N HIS A 20 14.13 -1.80 -9.80
CA HIS A 20 15.31 -1.35 -9.04
C HIS A 20 15.04 -1.19 -7.55
N SER A 21 13.92 -0.59 -7.16
CA SER A 21 13.66 -0.18 -5.78
C SER A 21 12.65 -1.08 -5.06
N LEU A 22 11.71 -1.67 -5.81
CA LEU A 22 10.62 -2.50 -5.30
C LEU A 22 10.76 -3.96 -5.75
N ARG A 23 11.99 -4.42 -6.06
CA ARG A 23 12.22 -5.83 -6.39
C ARG A 23 11.92 -6.73 -5.19
N ASP A 24 11.26 -7.85 -5.46
CA ASP A 24 11.17 -8.93 -4.48
C ASP A 24 12.57 -9.48 -4.18
N THR A 25 12.88 -9.65 -2.90
CA THR A 25 14.18 -10.14 -2.45
C THR A 25 14.37 -11.64 -2.71
N GLU A 26 13.31 -12.36 -3.10
CA GLU A 26 13.40 -13.78 -3.49
C GLU A 26 14.23 -14.01 -4.75
N ASP A 27 14.38 -13.00 -5.61
CA ASP A 27 15.27 -13.05 -6.78
C ASP A 27 16.77 -12.99 -6.40
N GLN A 28 17.10 -12.79 -5.12
CA GLN A 28 18.48 -12.82 -4.60
C GLN A 28 18.87 -14.18 -4.03
N ASN A 29 18.33 -15.28 -4.56
CA ASN A 29 18.88 -16.61 -4.29
C ASN A 29 20.32 -16.67 -4.83
N VAL A 30 21.30 -16.51 -3.93
CA VAL A 30 22.71 -16.78 -4.20
C VAL A 30 22.84 -18.28 -4.48
N THR A 31 22.71 -18.67 -5.74
CA THR A 31 23.11 -20.01 -6.18
C THR A 31 24.62 -20.13 -5.99
N SER A 32 25.01 -21.12 -5.18
CA SER A 32 26.39 -21.47 -4.84
C SER A 32 27.35 -21.29 -6.01
N LEU A 33 28.48 -20.60 -5.75
CA LEU A 33 29.55 -20.30 -6.70
C LEU A 33 30.46 -21.51 -6.98
N ASP A 34 29.90 -22.69 -7.23
CA ASP A 34 30.72 -23.89 -7.41
C ASP A 34 31.16 -24.19 -8.85
N HIS A 35 30.80 -23.39 -9.86
CA HIS A 35 31.18 -23.69 -11.27
C HIS A 35 31.66 -22.47 -12.08
N ILE A 36 32.90 -22.01 -11.79
CA ILE A 36 34.03 -21.88 -12.73
C ILE A 36 33.71 -21.41 -14.18
N PHE A 37 33.98 -20.11 -14.44
CA PHE A 37 34.38 -19.46 -15.72
C PHE A 37 33.45 -19.53 -16.95
N THR A 38 32.37 -18.73 -17.01
CA THR A 38 31.93 -17.88 -18.16
C THR A 38 30.58 -17.24 -17.80
N VAL A 39 30.57 -16.29 -16.86
CA VAL A 39 29.32 -15.62 -16.45
C VAL A 39 29.53 -14.11 -16.51
N GLU A 40 28.62 -13.42 -17.18
CA GLU A 40 28.53 -11.95 -17.16
C GLU A 40 28.53 -11.46 -15.70
N PRO A 41 29.12 -10.29 -15.40
CA PRO A 41 29.15 -9.78 -14.04
C PRO A 41 27.71 -9.69 -13.51
N MET A 42 27.39 -10.50 -12.51
CA MET A 42 26.13 -10.39 -11.79
C MET A 42 26.15 -9.02 -11.10
N GLU A 43 25.20 -8.14 -11.43
CA GLU A 43 25.04 -6.88 -10.72
C GLU A 43 24.67 -7.20 -9.27
N ILE A 44 25.65 -7.19 -8.37
CA ILE A 44 25.44 -7.29 -6.93
C ILE A 44 24.85 -5.96 -6.49
N THR A 45 23.56 -5.76 -6.74
CA THR A 45 22.82 -4.63 -6.18
C THR A 45 22.46 -4.98 -4.76
N SER A 46 22.99 -4.25 -3.79
CA SER A 46 22.53 -4.32 -2.40
C SER A 46 21.00 -4.12 -2.36
N PRO A 47 20.27 -4.86 -1.50
CA PRO A 47 18.85 -4.63 -1.34
C PRO A 47 18.59 -3.18 -0.94
N SER A 48 17.53 -2.57 -1.48
CA SER A 48 17.18 -1.18 -1.18
C SER A 48 16.93 -0.99 0.32
N THR A 49 17.42 0.14 0.83
CA THR A 49 17.19 0.60 2.19
C THR A 49 15.72 0.99 2.40
N ASP A 50 15.27 1.04 3.65
CA ASP A 50 13.89 1.41 3.99
C ASP A 50 13.52 2.82 3.48
N SER A 51 14.47 3.75 3.49
CA SER A 51 14.29 5.11 2.95
C SER A 51 14.14 5.14 1.43
N GLU A 52 14.91 4.32 0.71
CA GLU A 52 14.81 4.21 -0.76
C GLU A 52 13.49 3.56 -1.16
N VAL A 53 13.07 2.51 -0.44
CA VAL A 53 11.75 1.89 -0.62
C VAL A 53 10.64 2.89 -0.33
N SER A 54 10.71 3.62 0.79
CA SER A 54 9.72 4.65 1.15
C SER A 54 9.62 5.76 0.10
N LEU A 55 10.74 6.18 -0.48
CA LEU A 55 10.76 7.15 -1.57
C LEU A 55 10.13 6.56 -2.85
N ALA A 56 10.50 5.35 -3.23
CA ALA A 56 9.96 4.67 -4.40
C ALA A 56 8.43 4.47 -4.30
N LEU A 57 7.93 4.09 -3.13
CA LEU A 57 6.50 3.95 -2.87
C LEU A 57 5.75 5.28 -2.98
N ARG A 58 6.33 6.39 -2.49
CA ARG A 58 5.73 7.72 -2.67
C ARG A 58 5.72 8.19 -4.12
N VAL A 59 6.75 7.84 -4.91
CA VAL A 59 6.75 8.11 -6.36
C VAL A 59 5.67 7.28 -7.05
N LEU A 60 5.53 5.99 -6.69
CA LEU A 60 4.51 5.10 -7.22
C LEU A 60 3.10 5.61 -6.89
N GLU A 61 2.85 5.96 -5.63
CA GLU A 61 1.62 6.60 -5.16
C GLU A 61 1.26 7.81 -6.03
N GLY A 62 2.19 8.76 -6.20
CA GLY A 62 1.98 9.94 -7.03
C GLY A 62 1.65 9.59 -8.48
N CYS A 63 2.35 8.62 -9.09
CA CYS A 63 2.08 8.17 -10.46
C CYS A 63 0.66 7.59 -10.61
N CYS A 64 0.20 6.83 -9.62
CA CYS A 64 -1.10 6.17 -9.61
C CYS A 64 -2.25 7.15 -9.34
N LEU A 65 -2.03 8.19 -8.54
CA LEU A 65 -3.03 9.23 -8.27
C LEU A 65 -3.26 10.18 -9.46
N ILE A 66 -2.25 10.41 -10.30
CA ILE A 66 -2.32 11.38 -11.41
C ILE A 66 -2.57 10.74 -12.78
N HIS A 67 -2.32 9.43 -12.94
CA HIS A 67 -2.36 8.76 -14.24
C HIS A 67 -2.87 7.32 -14.11
N CYS A 68 -4.09 7.04 -14.57
CA CYS A 68 -4.75 5.75 -14.33
C CYS A 68 -4.05 4.57 -15.03
N GLU A 69 -3.36 4.76 -16.16
CA GLU A 69 -2.56 3.69 -16.79
C GLU A 69 -1.38 3.25 -15.90
N SER A 70 -0.96 4.06 -14.93
CA SER A 70 0.02 3.64 -13.92
C SER A 70 -0.53 2.49 -13.07
N ASN A 71 -1.85 2.45 -12.79
CA ASN A 71 -2.49 1.33 -12.08
C ASN A 71 -2.49 0.04 -12.91
N VAL A 72 -2.67 0.17 -14.23
CA VAL A 72 -2.58 -0.95 -15.17
C VAL A 72 -1.16 -1.51 -15.21
N LEU A 73 -0.15 -0.64 -15.27
CA LEU A 73 1.25 -1.05 -15.21
C LEU A 73 1.58 -1.68 -13.84
N ALA A 74 1.17 -1.07 -12.74
CA ALA A 74 1.38 -1.61 -11.40
C ALA A 74 0.82 -3.05 -11.29
N HIS A 75 -0.39 -3.29 -11.83
CA HIS A 75 -0.96 -4.64 -11.90
C HIS A 75 -0.10 -5.59 -12.74
N GLN A 76 0.39 -5.18 -13.91
CA GLN A 76 1.29 -6.00 -14.75
C GLN A 76 2.59 -6.40 -14.04
N TYR A 77 3.09 -5.54 -13.15
CA TYR A 77 4.27 -5.80 -12.32
C TYR A 77 3.94 -6.48 -10.98
N LYS A 78 2.71 -6.99 -10.79
CA LYS A 78 2.25 -7.65 -9.56
C LYS A 78 2.48 -6.78 -8.32
N ALA A 79 2.12 -5.49 -8.41
CA ALA A 79 2.37 -4.53 -7.36
C ALA A 79 1.82 -4.94 -6.00
N ILE A 80 0.62 -5.54 -5.96
CA ILE A 80 -0.01 -5.89 -4.69
C ILE A 80 0.80 -6.92 -3.90
N PRO A 81 1.17 -8.10 -4.44
CA PRO A 81 2.07 -9.03 -3.75
C PRO A 81 3.37 -8.38 -3.24
N VAL A 82 4.02 -7.55 -4.06
CA VAL A 82 5.25 -6.83 -3.70
C VAL A 82 5.01 -5.90 -2.51
N LEU A 83 3.93 -5.12 -2.54
CA LEU A 83 3.59 -4.19 -1.47
C LEU A 83 3.19 -4.95 -0.19
N MET A 84 2.49 -6.08 -0.30
CA MET A 84 2.20 -6.93 0.86
C MET A 84 3.48 -7.46 1.51
N ASN A 85 4.45 -7.92 0.71
CA ASN A 85 5.77 -8.32 1.21
C ASN A 85 6.49 -7.15 1.92
N ILE A 86 6.44 -5.94 1.35
CA ILE A 86 7.00 -4.74 1.97
C ILE A 86 6.32 -4.45 3.32
N LEU A 87 4.98 -4.52 3.36
CA LEU A 87 4.19 -4.26 4.56
C LEU A 87 4.56 -5.23 5.70
N SER A 88 4.84 -6.50 5.40
CA SER A 88 5.16 -7.51 6.41
C SER A 88 6.65 -7.53 6.81
N THR A 89 7.57 -7.12 5.93
CA THR A 89 9.03 -7.33 6.14
C THR A 89 9.86 -6.07 6.37
N ARG A 90 9.40 -4.90 5.94
CA ARG A 90 10.19 -3.66 5.94
C ARG A 90 10.04 -2.84 7.22
N GLY A 91 10.81 -1.76 7.32
CA GLY A 91 10.79 -0.87 8.47
C GLY A 91 9.61 0.09 8.44
N VAL A 92 9.46 0.85 9.52
CA VAL A 92 8.32 1.75 9.74
C VAL A 92 8.12 2.76 8.61
N LEU A 93 9.19 3.23 7.94
CA LEU A 93 9.07 4.19 6.84
C LEU A 93 8.54 3.52 5.56
N GLY A 94 9.03 2.32 5.26
CA GLY A 94 8.57 1.50 4.15
C GLY A 94 7.11 1.07 4.34
N GLN A 95 6.78 0.52 5.51
CA GLN A 95 5.41 0.10 5.86
C GLN A 95 4.42 1.26 5.79
N GLY A 96 4.78 2.43 6.33
CA GLY A 96 3.93 3.61 6.27
C GLY A 96 3.66 4.09 4.84
N ALA A 97 4.71 4.23 4.02
CA ALA A 97 4.55 4.63 2.61
C ALA A 97 3.81 3.55 1.80
N CYS A 98 3.93 2.28 2.18
CA CYS A 98 3.24 1.18 1.54
C CYS A 98 1.73 1.26 1.68
N LEU A 99 1.22 1.64 2.87
CA LEU A 99 -0.22 1.81 3.10
C LEU A 99 -0.81 2.91 2.20
N ASP A 100 -0.10 4.04 2.05
CA ASP A 100 -0.55 5.13 1.17
C ASP A 100 -0.53 4.71 -0.31
N ALA A 101 0.55 4.03 -0.74
CA ALA A 101 0.68 3.52 -2.10
C ALA A 101 -0.38 2.46 -2.45
N LEU A 102 -0.73 1.57 -1.50
CA LEU A 102 -1.80 0.59 -1.66
C LEU A 102 -3.14 1.27 -1.98
N ILE A 103 -3.50 2.35 -1.26
CA ILE A 103 -4.73 3.12 -1.56
C ILE A 103 -4.69 3.66 -2.99
N ALA A 104 -3.58 4.29 -3.39
CA ALA A 104 -3.46 4.90 -4.72
C ALA A 104 -3.55 3.86 -5.86
N ILE A 105 -2.90 2.71 -5.70
CA ILE A 105 -2.86 1.64 -6.71
C ILE A 105 -4.22 0.95 -6.87
N MET A 106 -4.96 0.83 -5.77
CA MET A 106 -6.29 0.21 -5.76
C MET A 106 -7.40 1.19 -6.14
N LEU A 107 -7.18 2.51 -6.04
CA LEU A 107 -8.17 3.51 -6.41
C LEU A 107 -8.56 3.33 -7.89
N ASP A 108 -9.85 3.12 -8.13
CA ASP A 108 -10.44 2.84 -9.44
C ASP A 108 -9.81 1.66 -10.23
N SER A 109 -9.16 0.71 -9.54
CA SER A 109 -8.53 -0.46 -10.15
C SER A 109 -9.06 -1.77 -9.55
N SER A 110 -10.07 -2.36 -10.20
CA SER A 110 -10.68 -3.61 -9.74
C SER A 110 -9.72 -4.80 -9.74
N ALA A 111 -8.75 -4.82 -10.66
CA ALA A 111 -7.73 -5.86 -10.74
C ALA A 111 -6.82 -5.84 -9.50
N ASN A 112 -6.29 -4.66 -9.14
CA ASN A 112 -5.47 -4.51 -7.94
C ASN A 112 -6.27 -4.77 -6.65
N GLN A 113 -7.56 -4.41 -6.62
CA GLN A 113 -8.42 -4.71 -5.48
C GLN A 113 -8.64 -6.22 -5.29
N ALA A 114 -8.85 -6.96 -6.38
CA ALA A 114 -8.99 -8.42 -6.34
C ALA A 114 -7.69 -9.10 -5.87
N ASP A 115 -6.52 -8.62 -6.34
CA ASP A 115 -5.23 -9.11 -5.87
C ASP A 115 -5.02 -8.85 -4.37
N PHE A 116 -5.50 -7.70 -3.85
CA PHE A 116 -5.37 -7.35 -2.43
C PHE A 116 -6.19 -8.29 -1.54
N GLU A 117 -7.42 -8.60 -1.97
CA GLU A 117 -8.25 -9.61 -1.31
C GLU A 117 -7.58 -11.00 -1.38
N ALA A 118 -7.06 -11.41 -2.54
CA ALA A 118 -6.38 -12.69 -2.72
C ALA A 118 -5.10 -12.82 -1.86
N CYS A 119 -4.46 -11.70 -1.51
CA CYS A 119 -3.31 -11.65 -0.61
C CYS A 119 -3.69 -11.51 0.87
N ASN A 120 -4.97 -11.65 1.25
CA ASN A 120 -5.47 -11.44 2.61
C ASN A 120 -5.07 -10.08 3.20
N GLY A 121 -5.09 -9.01 2.39
CA GLY A 121 -4.52 -7.73 2.78
C GLY A 121 -5.11 -7.11 4.06
N ILE A 122 -6.38 -7.40 4.37
CA ILE A 122 -7.01 -6.98 5.64
C ILE A 122 -6.41 -7.69 6.84
N GLU A 123 -6.06 -8.97 6.72
CA GLU A 123 -5.45 -9.74 7.80
C GLU A 123 -4.08 -9.16 8.18
N GLU A 124 -3.23 -8.88 7.20
CA GLU A 124 -1.91 -8.27 7.42
C GLU A 124 -2.01 -6.88 8.08
N VAL A 125 -2.94 -6.04 7.63
CA VAL A 125 -3.19 -4.73 8.27
C VAL A 125 -3.72 -4.90 9.69
N ALA A 126 -4.57 -5.91 9.92
CA ALA A 126 -5.10 -6.21 11.24
C ALA A 126 -4.02 -6.71 12.20
N ILE A 127 -3.04 -7.49 11.73
CA ILE A 127 -1.86 -7.90 12.49
C ILE A 127 -1.08 -6.66 12.95
N LEU A 128 -0.79 -5.74 12.04
CA LEU A 128 -0.02 -4.52 12.34
C LEU A 128 -0.72 -3.59 13.34
N ILE A 129 -2.01 -3.29 13.14
CA ILE A 129 -2.72 -2.34 14.02
C ILE A 129 -2.94 -2.91 15.43
N ARG A 130 -3.03 -4.23 15.58
CA ARG A 130 -3.25 -4.90 16.87
C ARG A 130 -1.95 -5.11 17.67
N ASP A 131 -0.81 -5.16 17.00
CA ASP A 131 0.46 -5.35 17.68
C ASP A 131 0.89 -4.08 18.43
N LYS A 132 0.80 -4.12 19.76
CA LYS A 132 1.17 -3.00 20.65
C LYS A 132 2.68 -2.73 20.67
N GLN A 133 3.52 -3.60 20.09
CA GLN A 133 4.96 -3.38 19.94
C GLN A 133 5.30 -2.60 18.67
N VAL A 134 4.39 -2.53 17.71
CA VAL A 134 4.55 -1.70 16.51
C VAL A 134 4.42 -0.23 16.88
N ASP A 135 5.22 0.61 16.21
CA ASP A 135 5.20 2.06 16.38
C ASP A 135 3.76 2.64 16.31
N GLU A 136 3.37 3.45 17.31
CA GLU A 136 2.00 3.98 17.42
C GLU A 136 1.60 4.77 16.16
N LYS A 137 2.53 5.49 15.52
CA LYS A 137 2.24 6.26 14.31
C LYS A 137 1.93 5.34 13.13
N LEU A 138 2.60 4.19 13.04
CA LEU A 138 2.28 3.18 12.02
C LEU A 138 0.92 2.52 12.31
N ARG A 139 0.63 2.18 13.57
CA ARG A 139 -0.68 1.64 13.98
C ARG A 139 -1.81 2.63 13.66
N LEU A 140 -1.60 3.92 13.92
CA LEU A 140 -2.52 4.99 13.56
C LEU A 140 -2.76 5.05 12.05
N LYS A 141 -1.69 4.96 11.26
CA LYS A 141 -1.76 4.95 9.79
C LYS A 141 -2.52 3.73 9.24
N CYS A 142 -2.46 2.58 9.91
CA CYS A 142 -3.33 1.43 9.58
C CYS A 142 -4.81 1.78 9.75
N GLY A 143 -5.16 2.57 10.79
CA GLY A 143 -6.53 3.04 11.00
C GLY A 143 -6.99 4.00 9.90
N GLU A 144 -6.12 4.94 9.49
CA GLU A 144 -6.36 5.84 8.36
C GLU A 144 -6.55 5.06 7.05
N PHE A 145 -5.69 4.07 6.81
CA PHE A 145 -5.78 3.17 5.66
C PHE A 145 -7.13 2.46 5.59
N LEU A 146 -7.60 1.86 6.68
CA LEU A 146 -8.88 1.15 6.71
C LEU A 146 -10.07 2.09 6.43
N LEU A 147 -10.02 3.32 6.93
CA LEU A 147 -11.05 4.33 6.65
C LEU A 147 -11.08 4.73 5.18
N LEU A 148 -9.91 4.95 4.57
CA LEU A 148 -9.80 5.29 3.15
C LEU A 148 -10.20 4.11 2.26
N LEU A 149 -9.75 2.90 2.60
CA LEU A 149 -10.08 1.67 1.88
C LEU A 149 -11.59 1.46 1.81
N ILE A 150 -12.30 1.58 2.94
CA ILE A 150 -13.77 1.41 2.98
C ILE A 150 -14.51 2.61 2.37
N GLY A 151 -14.01 3.83 2.54
CA GLY A 151 -14.71 5.03 2.10
C GLY A 151 -14.55 5.35 0.61
N HIS A 152 -13.41 4.99 0.01
CA HIS A 152 -13.00 5.51 -1.30
C HIS A 152 -12.59 4.42 -2.29
N VAL A 153 -12.05 3.28 -1.82
CA VAL A 153 -11.55 2.22 -2.71
C VAL A 153 -12.59 1.12 -2.90
N ASN A 154 -13.25 0.68 -1.83
CA ASN A 154 -14.30 -0.32 -1.90
C ASN A 154 -15.59 0.29 -2.47
N GLY A 155 -15.69 0.30 -3.80
CA GLY A 155 -16.78 0.91 -4.57
C GLY A 155 -18.18 0.39 -4.20
N ARG A 156 -19.22 1.22 -4.42
CA ARG A 156 -20.61 0.90 -4.03
C ARG A 156 -21.35 -0.02 -5.02
N GLU A 157 -20.90 -0.15 -6.26
CA GLU A 157 -21.56 -0.95 -7.29
C GLU A 157 -20.71 -2.18 -7.64
N ARG A 158 -20.97 -3.30 -6.95
CA ARG A 158 -20.24 -4.58 -7.00
C ARG A 158 -18.75 -4.47 -6.62
N PRO A 159 -18.45 -4.50 -5.30
CA PRO A 159 -17.07 -4.41 -4.84
C PRO A 159 -16.26 -5.62 -5.33
N PRO A 160 -15.06 -5.42 -5.89
CA PRO A 160 -14.10 -6.48 -6.19
C PRO A 160 -13.65 -7.22 -4.92
N MET A 161 -13.73 -6.55 -3.75
CA MET A 161 -13.41 -7.10 -2.44
C MET A 161 -14.71 -7.48 -1.71
N ALA A 162 -15.21 -8.69 -1.94
CA ALA A 162 -16.49 -9.14 -1.43
C ALA A 162 -16.48 -9.38 0.09
N THR A 163 -15.36 -9.82 0.67
CA THR A 163 -15.26 -10.24 2.07
C THR A 163 -14.78 -9.14 3.01
N ILE A 164 -14.38 -7.98 2.48
CA ILE A 164 -13.70 -6.92 3.26
C ILE A 164 -14.42 -6.51 4.55
N HIS A 165 -15.76 -6.41 4.53
CA HIS A 165 -16.55 -6.08 5.72
C HIS A 165 -16.56 -7.21 6.75
N GLU A 166 -16.62 -8.45 6.28
CA GLU A 166 -16.56 -9.63 7.14
C GLU A 166 -15.17 -9.81 7.73
N ASP A 167 -14.11 -9.59 6.95
CA ASP A 167 -12.73 -9.69 7.41
C ASP A 167 -12.42 -8.64 8.48
N ILE A 168 -12.80 -7.37 8.26
CA ILE A 168 -12.61 -6.33 9.27
C ILE A 168 -13.35 -6.70 10.57
N ARG A 169 -14.58 -7.18 10.48
CA ARG A 169 -15.34 -7.65 11.65
C ARG A 169 -14.66 -8.83 12.34
N ARG A 170 -14.17 -9.80 11.57
CA ARG A 170 -13.51 -11.00 12.07
C ARG A 170 -12.21 -10.67 12.79
N PHE A 171 -11.39 -9.79 12.24
CA PHE A 171 -10.05 -9.51 12.75
C PHE A 171 -9.99 -8.38 13.78
N LEU A 172 -10.87 -7.38 13.69
CA LEU A 172 -10.88 -6.20 14.57
C LEU A 172 -12.09 -6.15 15.52
N GLY A 173 -13.10 -7.00 15.31
CA GLY A 173 -14.31 -7.06 16.12
C GLY A 173 -15.43 -6.11 15.67
N GLU A 174 -16.66 -6.40 16.11
CA GLU A 174 -17.87 -5.70 15.67
C GLU A 174 -17.84 -4.19 15.94
N LYS A 175 -17.30 -3.79 17.09
CA LYS A 175 -17.27 -2.38 17.51
C LYS A 175 -16.37 -1.54 16.60
N SER A 176 -15.16 -2.03 16.32
CA SER A 176 -14.21 -1.36 15.43
C SER A 176 -14.72 -1.36 13.98
N ALA A 177 -15.28 -2.48 13.51
CA ALA A 177 -15.88 -2.58 12.19
C ALA A 177 -17.03 -1.57 11.99
N SER A 178 -17.94 -1.47 12.98
CA SER A 178 -19.05 -0.51 12.96
C SER A 178 -18.57 0.93 12.92
N LEU A 179 -17.51 1.25 13.69
CA LEU A 179 -16.91 2.58 13.71
C LEU A 179 -16.28 2.93 12.36
N ILE A 180 -15.49 2.02 11.77
CA ILE A 180 -14.88 2.21 10.46
C ILE A 180 -15.96 2.46 9.41
N TRP A 181 -17.02 1.65 9.39
CA TRP A 181 -18.12 1.81 8.43
C TRP A 181 -18.85 3.16 8.56
N ALA A 182 -19.11 3.61 9.79
CA ALA A 182 -19.77 4.90 10.01
C ALA A 182 -18.85 6.07 9.65
N ALA A 183 -17.57 5.99 10.02
CA ALA A 183 -16.58 7.04 9.80
C ALA A 183 -16.17 7.16 8.32
N SER A 184 -16.18 6.06 7.56
CA SER A 184 -15.80 6.05 6.14
C SER A 184 -16.78 6.77 5.22
N GLN A 185 -17.99 7.08 5.71
CA GLN A 185 -18.99 7.85 4.95
C GLN A 185 -18.79 9.38 5.05
N PHE A 186 -17.84 9.85 5.85
CA PHE A 186 -17.57 11.28 6.05
C PHE A 186 -16.59 11.85 5.02
N GLY A 187 -16.73 13.14 4.70
CA GLY A 187 -15.64 13.94 4.10
C GLY A 187 -15.93 14.62 2.76
N SER A 188 -17.03 14.28 2.06
CA SER A 188 -17.29 14.84 0.73
C SER A 188 -17.53 16.36 0.72
N THR A 189 -17.92 16.96 1.85
CA THR A 189 -18.25 18.39 1.99
C THR A 189 -17.17 19.23 2.69
N LEU A 190 -16.11 18.62 3.22
CA LEU A 190 -15.03 19.31 3.93
C LEU A 190 -13.94 19.78 2.98
N ASP A 191 -13.20 20.83 3.35
CA ASP A 191 -11.98 21.25 2.64
C ASP A 191 -10.80 20.26 2.88
N PRO A 192 -9.72 20.32 2.08
CA PRO A 192 -8.63 19.34 2.19
C PRO A 192 -7.93 19.27 3.56
N GLU A 193 -7.71 20.39 4.23
CA GLU A 193 -7.04 20.41 5.54
C GLU A 193 -7.95 19.83 6.64
N GLN A 194 -9.24 20.16 6.56
CA GLN A 194 -10.27 19.58 7.43
C GLN A 194 -10.42 18.08 7.18
N ARG A 195 -10.31 17.61 5.93
CA ARG A 195 -10.33 16.17 5.61
C ARG A 195 -9.16 15.43 6.24
N LEU A 196 -7.95 15.98 6.14
CA LEU A 196 -6.76 15.37 6.75
C LEU A 196 -6.90 15.29 8.28
N THR A 197 -7.32 16.39 8.90
CA THR A 197 -7.53 16.45 10.35
C THR A 197 -8.64 15.49 10.79
N ALA A 198 -9.74 15.42 10.04
CA ALA A 198 -10.83 14.49 10.31
C ALA A 198 -10.38 13.04 10.18
N LEU A 199 -9.61 12.69 9.15
CA LEU A 199 -9.05 11.36 8.94
C LEU A 199 -8.17 10.95 10.12
N GLN A 200 -7.26 11.81 10.57
CA GLN A 200 -6.40 11.55 11.74
C GLN A 200 -7.21 11.32 13.02
N ILE A 201 -8.24 12.14 13.25
CA ILE A 201 -9.13 11.99 14.40
C ILE A 201 -9.87 10.65 14.35
N GLN A 202 -10.44 10.29 13.20
CA GLN A 202 -11.16 9.02 13.05
C GLN A 202 -10.20 7.82 13.13
N GLY A 203 -9.01 7.91 12.53
CA GLY A 203 -7.96 6.89 12.63
C GLY A 203 -7.57 6.63 14.08
N ARG A 204 -7.42 7.69 14.89
CA ARG A 204 -7.14 7.56 16.33
C ARG A 204 -8.29 6.87 17.06
N ARG A 205 -9.55 7.20 16.74
CA ARG A 205 -10.71 6.52 17.33
C ARG A 205 -10.79 5.04 16.95
N VAL A 206 -10.41 4.68 15.73
CA VAL A 206 -10.29 3.27 15.31
C VAL A 206 -9.25 2.57 16.18
N LEU A 207 -8.05 3.14 16.31
CA LEU A 207 -6.98 2.56 17.13
C LEU A 207 -7.39 2.40 18.60
N GLU A 208 -7.96 3.44 19.20
CA GLU A 208 -8.49 3.39 20.57
C GLU A 208 -9.56 2.30 20.73
N SER A 209 -10.41 2.10 19.73
CA SER A 209 -11.45 1.06 19.78
C SER A 209 -10.87 -0.36 19.82
N ILE A 210 -9.70 -0.56 19.20
CA ILE A 210 -8.98 -1.84 19.15
C ILE A 210 -8.24 -2.07 20.46
N ASP A 211 -7.60 -1.03 21.02
CA ASP A 211 -6.80 -1.14 22.25
C ASP A 211 -7.62 -1.38 23.53
N LEU A 212 -8.93 -1.10 23.48
CA LEU A 212 -9.88 -1.38 24.57
C LEU A 212 -10.17 -2.88 24.77
N TYR A 213 -9.65 -3.74 23.88
CA TYR A 213 -9.77 -5.20 23.93
C TYR A 213 -8.39 -5.89 23.82
#